data_AF-A0A502CKR5-F1
#
_entry.id   AF-A0A502CKR5-F1
#
_cell.length_a   1.000
_cell.length_b   1.000
_cell.length_c   1.000
_cell.angle_alpha   90.00
_cell.angle_beta   90.00
_cell.angle_gamma   90.00
#
_symmetry.space_group_name_H-M   'P 1'
#
loop_
_entity.id
_entity.type
_entity.pdbx_description
1 polymer ?
#
loop_
_entity_poly.entity_id
_entity_poly.type
_entity_poly.pdbx_seq_one_letter_code
_entity_poly.pdbx_strand_id
1 'polypeptide(L)'
;MGQMMIRWRGVAIMGLALVAAPTPAVAACQIGKYLELPVTMVGKQPIVTIQINGRDARFMLDSGAFFSTIAKANALEYGLKISDLSGARLQGIGGDTSLGVATAKEVRIDGNAISHVEFAVGGSDTGFAGLLGQNILGLADVEYDLPHGIVRIMKGTDCKGASMAYWAGTKPFTIVPLQSMSDTQRHTIGTVLIDGKKIETVFDTGAMTSLLTLSAARRLGVKPNDPGVVGEGFAYGLGQGQSQAWRARFKSIDIGGEAIRNPWIAFADQQVGDADLLVGIDFFLTHHIYVDNRNHRMFVTYEGGPLFGLTPTGAIDHTGKRLDLTDKAAAPTDAAGYSRRGALLAAHDKFAEALADLDKAVAMAPTVSDFVYQRALAHLGNAQPLLATQDLDKALALEPTNARARITRAQMQLGADDPTGALVDLKAADAALAPSSDARLGLAGLYDTAEVPDAALASYDSWLKTHPEDHDRASAFNGRCWARAKLNRDLDQALADCDAAIRLRPGTAAYLDSRALVRLRRGELARALADYNAALAIEPGNAWSRYVRSIAARRAGNVAQADADKAAALAIDPRVADRAKRYGLGS
;
A
#
# COMPACT_ATOMS: atom_id res chain seq x y z
N MET A 1 49.58 86.27 46.48
CA MET A 1 49.03 86.97 45.29
C MET A 1 49.63 86.33 44.05
N GLY A 2 48.78 85.79 43.16
CA GLY A 2 49.14 85.41 41.78
C GLY A 2 49.90 84.09 41.60
N GLN A 3 49.23 82.94 41.75
CA GLN A 3 49.74 81.68 41.17
C GLN A 3 49.38 81.62 39.68
N MET A 4 50.44 81.59 38.88
CA MET A 4 50.47 81.65 37.42
C MET A 4 50.08 80.28 36.85
N MET A 5 48.86 80.17 36.31
CA MET A 5 48.38 78.98 35.59
C MET A 5 49.03 78.90 34.21
N ILE A 6 49.99 77.97 34.06
CA ILE A 6 50.55 77.55 32.78
C ILE A 6 49.57 76.55 32.14
N ARG A 7 48.93 76.95 31.05
CA ARG A 7 48.05 76.11 30.22
C ARG A 7 48.90 75.12 29.41
N TRP A 8 48.81 73.84 29.76
CA TRP A 8 49.29 72.73 28.94
C TRP A 8 48.33 72.50 27.76
N ARG A 9 48.83 72.62 26.53
CA ARG A 9 48.12 72.16 25.33
C ARG A 9 48.32 70.64 25.21
N GLY A 10 47.34 69.87 25.67
CA GLY A 10 47.27 68.43 25.43
C GLY A 10 46.91 68.15 23.97
N VAL A 11 47.74 67.36 23.29
CA VAL A 11 47.47 66.78 21.98
C VAL A 11 46.34 65.77 22.14
N ALA A 12 45.19 66.01 21.50
CA ALA A 12 44.10 65.06 21.43
C ALA A 12 44.48 63.90 20.50
N ILE A 13 44.73 62.72 21.07
CA ILE A 13 44.80 61.47 20.32
C ILE A 13 43.38 61.15 19.87
N MET A 14 43.12 61.31 18.58
CA MET A 14 41.90 60.85 17.92
C MET A 14 41.91 59.31 17.95
N GLY A 15 41.26 58.72 18.95
CA GLY A 15 40.94 57.30 18.94
C GLY A 15 39.97 57.03 17.79
N LEU A 16 40.43 56.30 16.77
CA LEU A 16 39.53 55.67 15.82
C LEU A 16 38.66 54.68 16.61
N ALA A 17 37.44 55.11 16.95
CA ALA A 17 36.41 54.17 17.33
C ALA A 17 36.07 53.35 16.07
N LEU A 18 36.50 52.09 16.03
CA LEU A 18 35.88 51.12 15.13
C LEU A 18 34.40 51.06 15.51
N VAL A 19 33.57 51.73 14.70
CA VAL A 19 32.14 51.45 14.68
C VAL A 19 32.01 50.04 14.14
N ALA A 20 31.86 49.08 15.04
CA ALA A 20 31.39 47.76 14.66
C ALA A 20 30.03 47.96 13.98
N ALA A 21 29.99 47.82 12.65
CA ALA A 21 28.72 47.70 11.96
C ALA A 21 27.94 46.56 12.66
N PRO A 22 26.66 46.76 13.00
CA PRO A 22 25.86 45.66 13.52
C PRO A 22 25.92 44.54 12.47
N THR A 23 26.56 43.43 12.83
CA THR A 23 26.41 42.20 12.06
C THR A 23 24.91 41.95 11.97
N PRO A 24 24.34 41.73 10.77
CA PRO A 24 22.93 41.40 10.67
C PRO A 24 22.70 40.21 11.59
N ALA A 25 21.84 40.39 12.60
CA ALA A 25 21.44 39.28 13.45
C ALA A 25 20.91 38.20 12.52
N VAL A 26 21.56 37.04 12.49
CA VAL A 26 21.02 35.88 11.78
C VAL A 26 19.67 35.63 12.44
N ALA A 27 18.58 35.87 11.72
CA ALA A 27 17.25 35.60 12.24
C ALA A 27 17.23 34.14 12.70
N ALA A 28 16.77 33.90 13.93
CA ALA A 28 16.69 32.54 14.45
C ALA A 28 15.76 31.73 13.55
N CYS A 29 16.21 30.56 13.08
CA CYS A 29 15.40 29.68 12.22
C CYS A 29 14.01 29.49 12.82
N GLN A 30 12.98 29.85 12.04
CA GLN A 30 11.59 29.65 12.43
C GLN A 30 11.00 28.52 11.61
N ILE A 31 10.58 27.46 12.28
CA ILE A 31 9.92 26.30 11.66
C ILE A 31 8.43 26.39 11.98
N GLY A 32 7.61 26.52 10.93
CA GLY A 32 6.15 26.55 11.03
C GLY A 32 5.52 25.32 10.39
N LYS A 33 4.41 24.85 10.97
CA LYS A 33 3.54 23.83 10.36
C LYS A 33 2.59 24.51 9.37
N TYR A 34 2.52 24.00 8.14
CA TYR A 34 1.63 24.48 7.10
C TYR A 34 0.39 23.59 6.95
N LEU A 35 0.57 22.27 6.93
CA LEU A 35 -0.51 21.29 6.89
C LEU A 35 -0.15 20.11 7.81
N GLU A 36 -1.16 19.51 8.42
CA GLU A 36 -1.04 18.25 9.15
C GLU A 36 -1.90 17.19 8.45
N LEU A 37 -1.33 16.00 8.26
CA LEU A 37 -1.93 14.88 7.55
C LEU A 37 -1.98 13.69 8.52
N PRO A 38 -3.07 13.53 9.28
CA PRO A 38 -3.25 12.35 10.13
C PRO A 38 -3.17 11.08 9.30
N VAL A 39 -2.30 10.16 9.71
CA VAL A 39 -2.07 8.89 9.01
C VAL A 39 -2.64 7.75 9.83
N THR A 40 -3.56 7.01 9.24
CA THR A 40 -4.06 5.75 9.79
C THR A 40 -3.51 4.60 8.97
N MET A 41 -2.81 3.68 9.62
CA MET A 41 -2.31 2.48 8.94
C MET A 41 -3.46 1.51 8.65
N VAL A 42 -3.50 0.97 7.44
CA VAL A 42 -4.30 -0.22 7.11
C VAL A 42 -3.35 -1.30 6.63
N GLY A 43 -3.11 -2.29 7.48
CA GLY A 43 -1.94 -3.15 7.32
C GLY A 43 -0.67 -2.28 7.23
N LYS A 44 0.13 -2.47 6.18
CA LYS A 44 1.34 -1.67 5.93
C LYS A 44 1.10 -0.44 5.02
N GLN A 45 -0.14 -0.07 4.75
CA GLN A 45 -0.44 1.06 3.87
C GLN A 45 -0.74 2.33 4.71
N PRO A 46 0.01 3.43 4.53
CA PRO A 46 -0.22 4.67 5.25
C PRO A 46 -1.35 5.47 4.61
N ILE A 47 -2.50 5.58 5.27
CA ILE A 47 -3.69 6.18 4.67
C ILE A 47 -3.98 7.55 5.27
N VAL A 48 -4.19 8.53 4.39
CA VAL A 48 -4.67 9.87 4.74
C VAL A 48 -6.09 10.03 4.20
N THR A 49 -7.00 10.54 5.03
CA THR A 49 -8.34 10.94 4.59
C THR A 49 -8.34 12.43 4.26
N ILE A 50 -8.66 12.76 3.02
CA ILE A 50 -8.88 14.13 2.54
C ILE A 50 -10.34 14.28 2.09
N GLN A 51 -10.80 15.50 1.85
CA GLN A 51 -12.13 15.72 1.25
C GLN A 51 -11.99 16.22 -0.17
N ILE A 52 -12.65 15.56 -1.12
CA ILE A 52 -12.78 16.02 -2.50
C ILE A 52 -14.23 16.44 -2.70
N ASN A 53 -14.46 17.72 -3.02
CA ASN A 53 -15.80 18.28 -3.20
C ASN A 53 -16.77 17.95 -2.03
N GLY A 54 -16.26 17.96 -0.79
CA GLY A 54 -17.03 17.70 0.42
C GLY A 54 -17.31 16.23 0.75
N ARG A 55 -16.71 15.28 0.02
CA ARG A 55 -16.77 13.84 0.30
C ARG A 55 -15.42 13.33 0.77
N ASP A 56 -15.42 12.49 1.79
CA ASP A 56 -14.20 11.86 2.27
C ASP A 56 -13.63 10.92 1.20
N ALA A 57 -12.34 11.06 0.99
CA ALA A 57 -11.55 10.30 0.05
C ALA A 57 -10.26 9.85 0.74
N ARG A 58 -10.05 8.53 0.76
CA ARG A 58 -8.87 7.93 1.38
C ARG A 58 -7.79 7.80 0.32
N PHE A 59 -6.61 8.29 0.61
CA PHE A 59 -5.44 8.22 -0.28
C PHE A 59 -4.32 7.48 0.44
N MET A 60 -3.60 6.65 -0.29
CA MET A 60 -2.32 6.14 0.19
C MET A 60 -1.29 7.26 0.10
N LEU A 61 -0.59 7.53 1.19
CA LEU A 61 0.52 8.47 1.20
C LEU A 61 1.69 7.87 0.43
N ASP A 62 2.12 8.53 -0.63
CA ASP A 62 3.15 8.00 -1.54
C ASP A 62 4.17 9.08 -1.90
N SER A 63 5.27 9.15 -1.14
CA SER A 63 6.38 10.05 -1.45
C SER A 63 7.18 9.65 -2.69
N GLY A 64 7.02 8.40 -3.16
CA GLY A 64 7.57 7.91 -4.43
C GLY A 64 6.72 8.30 -5.65
N ALA A 65 5.52 8.81 -5.46
CA ALA A 65 4.70 9.33 -6.55
C ALA A 65 5.05 10.79 -6.86
N PHE A 66 5.61 11.07 -8.04
CA PHE A 66 5.93 12.45 -8.47
C PHE A 66 4.70 13.38 -8.53
N PHE A 67 3.50 12.81 -8.63
CA PHE A 67 2.23 13.53 -8.67
C PHE A 67 1.14 12.72 -7.99
N SER A 68 0.19 13.39 -7.35
CA SER A 68 -0.98 12.72 -6.78
C SER A 68 -1.80 12.09 -7.89
N THR A 69 -2.12 10.82 -7.72
CA THR A 69 -2.92 10.07 -8.69
C THR A 69 -4.29 9.79 -8.12
N ILE A 70 -5.26 9.58 -9.00
CA ILE A 70 -6.59 9.09 -8.65
C ILE A 70 -6.98 8.05 -9.69
N ALA A 71 -7.49 6.89 -9.27
CA ALA A 71 -7.93 5.92 -10.26
C ALA A 71 -9.17 6.45 -11.00
N LYS A 72 -9.32 6.03 -12.26
CA LYS A 72 -10.41 6.52 -13.13
C LYS A 72 -11.78 6.27 -12.50
N ALA A 73 -11.94 5.15 -11.82
CA ALA A 73 -13.19 4.76 -11.19
C ALA A 73 -13.56 5.69 -10.02
N ASN A 74 -12.59 6.07 -9.17
CA ASN A 74 -12.82 7.01 -8.07
C ASN A 74 -13.01 8.44 -8.56
N ALA A 75 -12.27 8.88 -9.57
CA ALA A 75 -12.49 10.21 -10.17
C ALA A 75 -13.97 10.40 -10.59
N LEU A 76 -14.56 9.36 -11.19
CA LEU A 76 -15.98 9.35 -11.53
C LEU A 76 -16.88 9.33 -10.27
N GLU A 77 -16.53 8.56 -9.24
CA GLU A 77 -17.28 8.50 -7.97
C GLU A 77 -17.33 9.86 -7.24
N TYR A 78 -16.24 10.61 -7.28
CA TYR A 78 -16.14 11.96 -6.71
C TYR A 78 -16.67 13.07 -7.63
N GLY A 79 -17.24 12.70 -8.78
CA GLY A 79 -17.83 13.63 -9.75
C GLY A 79 -16.81 14.54 -10.43
N LEU A 80 -15.56 14.10 -10.51
CA LEU A 80 -14.50 14.84 -11.20
C LEU A 80 -14.63 14.67 -12.71
N LYS A 81 -14.39 15.77 -13.43
CA LYS A 81 -14.28 15.74 -14.89
C LYS A 81 -12.87 15.30 -15.26
N ILE A 82 -12.78 14.27 -16.07
CA ILE A 82 -11.50 13.74 -16.56
C ILE A 82 -11.27 14.28 -17.96
N SER A 83 -10.12 14.92 -18.14
CA SER A 83 -9.60 15.33 -19.44
C SER A 83 -8.52 14.34 -19.86
N ASP A 84 -8.82 13.50 -20.85
CA ASP A 84 -7.86 12.54 -21.38
C ASP A 84 -6.75 13.28 -22.14
N LEU A 85 -5.47 13.01 -21.81
CA LEU A 85 -4.32 13.55 -22.53
C LEU A 85 -3.88 12.53 -23.58
N SER A 86 -4.48 12.62 -24.77
CA SER A 86 -4.21 11.67 -25.86
C SER A 86 -2.71 11.53 -26.15
N GLY A 87 -2.22 10.29 -26.09
CA GLY A 87 -0.82 9.94 -26.32
C GLY A 87 0.12 10.11 -25.12
N ALA A 88 -0.29 10.77 -24.05
CA ALA A 88 0.48 10.85 -22.82
C ALA A 88 0.32 9.57 -21.99
N ARG A 89 1.44 9.13 -21.37
CA ARG A 89 1.50 7.92 -20.56
C ARG A 89 2.10 8.25 -19.20
N LEU A 90 1.57 7.63 -18.17
CA LEU A 90 2.14 7.62 -16.82
C LEU A 90 2.89 6.30 -16.65
N GLN A 91 4.15 6.35 -16.25
CA GLN A 91 4.97 5.18 -16.01
C GLN A 91 5.05 4.89 -14.50
N GLY A 92 4.84 3.63 -14.11
CA GLY A 92 5.06 3.16 -12.75
C GLY A 92 5.58 1.72 -12.69
N ILE A 93 5.60 1.15 -11.49
CA ILE A 93 6.08 -0.23 -11.23
C ILE A 93 5.24 -1.27 -12.01
N GLY A 94 3.96 -1.02 -12.25
CA GLY A 94 3.12 -1.87 -13.10
C GLY A 94 3.28 -1.59 -14.61
N GLY A 95 4.21 -0.73 -15.02
CA GLY A 95 4.41 -0.30 -16.40
C GLY A 95 3.64 0.98 -16.76
N ASP A 96 3.34 1.15 -18.04
CA ASP A 96 2.69 2.37 -18.54
C ASP A 96 1.16 2.29 -18.46
N THR A 97 0.53 3.41 -18.14
CA THR A 97 -0.93 3.61 -18.16
C THR A 97 -1.29 4.91 -18.87
N SER A 98 -2.50 5.00 -19.43
CA SER A 98 -3.00 6.24 -20.03
C SER A 98 -3.05 7.34 -18.99
N LEU A 99 -2.70 8.56 -19.41
CA LEU A 99 -2.77 9.72 -18.55
C LEU A 99 -4.01 10.54 -18.89
N GLY A 100 -4.91 10.66 -17.92
CA GLY A 100 -5.89 11.73 -17.84
C GLY A 100 -5.50 12.73 -16.76
N VAL A 101 -6.19 13.86 -16.72
CA VAL A 101 -6.10 14.83 -15.63
C VAL A 101 -7.49 15.15 -15.13
N ALA A 102 -7.65 15.23 -13.82
CA ALA A 102 -8.86 15.69 -13.18
C ALA A 102 -8.53 16.80 -12.19
N THR A 103 -9.31 17.88 -12.23
CA THR A 103 -9.14 19.00 -11.29
C THR A 103 -10.28 18.98 -10.27
N ALA A 104 -9.94 18.84 -9.00
CA ALA A 104 -10.85 19.10 -7.90
C ALA A 104 -10.92 20.62 -7.65
N LYS A 105 -12.14 21.16 -7.57
CA LYS A 105 -12.33 22.58 -7.28
C LYS A 105 -11.78 22.96 -5.92
N GLU A 106 -12.02 22.08 -4.96
CA GLU A 106 -11.54 22.19 -3.60
C GLU A 106 -11.18 20.80 -3.07
N VAL A 107 -9.99 20.72 -2.46
CA VAL A 107 -9.57 19.61 -1.61
C VAL A 107 -9.42 20.16 -0.20
N ARG A 108 -9.95 19.47 0.81
CA ARG A 108 -9.72 19.84 2.22
C ARG A 108 -8.86 18.80 2.90
N ILE A 109 -7.82 19.26 3.60
CA ILE A 109 -6.91 18.44 4.40
C ILE A 109 -6.88 19.05 5.80
N ASP A 110 -7.32 18.29 6.80
CA ASP A 110 -7.45 18.77 8.19
C ASP A 110 -8.21 20.11 8.29
N GLY A 111 -9.31 20.23 7.54
CA GLY A 111 -10.12 21.45 7.47
C GLY A 111 -9.55 22.60 6.62
N ASN A 112 -8.28 22.51 6.19
CA ASN A 112 -7.64 23.51 5.33
C ASN A 112 -8.01 23.26 3.87
N ALA A 113 -8.61 24.26 3.21
CA ALA A 113 -9.00 24.19 1.81
C ALA A 113 -7.83 24.54 0.88
N ILE A 114 -7.62 23.69 -0.12
CA ILE A 114 -6.68 23.86 -1.22
C ILE A 114 -7.51 23.89 -2.50
N SER A 115 -7.49 25.02 -3.21
CA SER A 115 -8.27 25.19 -4.43
C SER A 115 -7.53 24.67 -5.66
N HIS A 116 -8.27 24.17 -6.65
CA HIS A 116 -7.75 23.76 -7.96
C HIS A 116 -6.64 22.71 -7.88
N VAL A 117 -6.86 21.65 -7.09
CA VAL A 117 -5.91 20.54 -7.00
C VAL A 117 -6.10 19.61 -8.19
N GLU A 118 -5.02 19.39 -8.93
CA GLU A 118 -4.98 18.45 -10.04
C GLU A 118 -4.54 17.07 -9.56
N PHE A 119 -5.16 16.05 -10.15
CA PHE A 119 -4.80 14.65 -10.01
C PHE A 119 -4.50 14.06 -11.38
N ALA A 120 -3.41 13.30 -11.47
CA ALA A 120 -3.19 12.42 -12.60
C ALA A 120 -4.21 11.27 -12.52
N VAL A 121 -4.94 11.03 -13.59
CA VAL A 121 -5.96 9.98 -13.66
C VAL A 121 -5.42 8.84 -14.50
N GLY A 122 -5.31 7.66 -13.91
CA GLY A 122 -4.79 6.49 -14.60
C GLY A 122 -4.31 5.43 -13.63
N GLY A 123 -3.94 4.27 -14.17
CA GLY A 123 -3.41 3.14 -13.44
C GLY A 123 -4.46 2.29 -12.76
N SER A 124 -3.97 1.48 -11.82
CA SER A 124 -4.77 0.57 -11.00
C SER A 124 -5.34 1.31 -9.79
N ASP A 125 -6.52 0.89 -9.34
CA ASP A 125 -7.00 1.23 -8.02
C ASP A 125 -6.06 0.59 -6.97
N THR A 126 -5.80 1.34 -5.90
CA THR A 126 -4.89 0.92 -4.83
C THR A 126 -5.65 0.32 -3.63
N GLY A 127 -6.95 0.09 -3.77
CA GLY A 127 -7.90 -0.14 -2.68
C GLY A 127 -8.33 1.17 -1.99
N PHE A 128 -7.91 2.31 -2.54
CA PHE A 128 -8.11 3.67 -2.05
C PHE A 128 -8.26 4.61 -3.25
N ALA A 129 -8.78 5.82 -3.03
CA ALA A 129 -9.08 6.77 -4.10
C ALA A 129 -7.87 7.04 -5.03
N GLY A 130 -6.65 7.03 -4.47
CA GLY A 130 -5.41 7.07 -5.22
C GLY A 130 -4.20 7.33 -4.34
N LEU A 131 -3.15 7.85 -4.95
CA LEU A 131 -1.87 8.16 -4.29
C LEU A 131 -1.78 9.66 -3.99
N LEU A 132 -1.39 10.02 -2.77
CA LEU A 132 -1.07 11.40 -2.41
C LEU A 132 0.43 11.64 -2.61
N GLY A 133 0.77 12.32 -3.70
CA GLY A 133 2.14 12.46 -4.20
C GLY A 133 2.75 13.86 -4.04
N GLN A 134 3.86 14.07 -4.73
CA GLN A 134 4.75 15.24 -4.55
C GLN A 134 4.18 16.59 -4.98
N ASN A 135 3.07 16.66 -5.71
CA ASN A 135 2.38 17.94 -5.94
C ASN A 135 1.69 18.49 -4.68
N ILE A 136 1.45 17.64 -3.67
CA ILE A 136 0.93 18.04 -2.36
C ILE A 136 2.03 17.89 -1.30
N LEU A 137 2.76 16.77 -1.29
CA LEU A 137 3.83 16.54 -0.32
C LEU A 137 5.01 17.50 -0.56
N GLY A 138 5.38 17.76 -1.80
CA GLY A 138 6.47 18.66 -2.17
C GLY A 138 6.12 20.16 -2.14
N LEU A 139 4.99 20.57 -1.55
CA LEU A 139 4.63 21.99 -1.43
C LEU A 139 5.65 22.79 -0.59
N ALA A 140 6.31 22.13 0.35
CA ALA A 140 7.36 22.71 1.19
C ALA A 140 8.29 21.59 1.72
N ASP A 141 8.93 21.81 2.87
CA ASP A 141 9.65 20.74 3.57
C ASP A 141 8.64 19.75 4.16
N VAL A 142 9.04 18.49 4.37
CA VAL A 142 8.11 17.44 4.85
C VAL A 142 8.67 16.77 6.07
N GLU A 143 7.84 16.65 7.10
CA GLU A 143 8.13 15.86 8.29
C GLU A 143 7.27 14.60 8.28
N TYR A 144 7.92 13.44 8.17
CA TYR A 144 7.30 12.13 8.32
C TYR A 144 7.50 11.66 9.75
N ASP A 145 6.41 11.69 10.50
CA ASP A 145 6.34 11.27 11.89
C ASP A 145 5.35 10.10 12.01
N LEU A 146 5.56 9.10 11.15
CA LEU A 146 4.70 7.92 11.07
C LEU A 146 4.70 7.06 12.34
N PRO A 147 5.78 6.97 13.14
CA PRO A 147 5.70 6.36 14.48
C PRO A 147 4.61 6.98 15.38
N HIS A 148 4.20 8.22 15.09
CA HIS A 148 3.11 8.91 15.79
C HIS A 148 1.87 9.13 14.90
N GLY A 149 1.80 8.48 13.74
CA GLY A 149 0.64 8.49 12.85
C GLY A 149 0.36 9.87 12.24
N ILE A 150 1.39 10.62 11.87
CA ILE A 150 1.23 11.98 11.36
C ILE A 150 2.31 12.33 10.33
N VAL A 151 1.92 13.04 9.28
CA VAL A 151 2.84 13.73 8.37
C VAL A 151 2.54 15.22 8.41
N ARG A 152 3.56 16.06 8.33
CA ARG A 152 3.41 17.51 8.36
C ARG A 152 4.12 18.14 7.18
N ILE A 153 3.44 19.08 6.53
CA ILE A 153 4.08 19.98 5.57
C ILE A 153 4.60 21.17 6.36
N MET A 154 5.89 21.43 6.23
CA MET A 154 6.66 22.32 7.09
C MET A 154 7.26 23.47 6.28
N LYS A 155 7.34 24.65 6.88
CA LYS A 155 7.96 25.82 6.25
C LYS A 155 9.01 26.43 7.17
N GLY A 156 10.27 26.33 6.78
CA GLY A 156 11.37 27.06 7.40
C GLY A 156 11.48 28.51 6.87
N THR A 157 11.72 29.45 7.77
CA THR A 157 12.14 30.83 7.46
C THR A 157 13.49 31.08 8.11
N ASP A 158 14.45 31.58 7.33
CA ASP A 158 15.83 31.88 7.78
C ASP A 158 16.60 30.68 8.37
N CYS A 159 16.33 29.46 7.88
CA CYS A 159 16.90 28.21 8.40
C CYS A 159 18.20 27.76 7.72
N LYS A 160 18.91 28.63 7.00
CA LYS A 160 20.13 28.25 6.28
C LYS A 160 21.21 27.79 7.27
N GLY A 161 21.65 26.53 7.14
CA GLY A 161 22.67 25.94 8.01
C GLY A 161 22.15 25.51 9.40
N ALA A 162 20.88 25.75 9.71
CA ALA A 162 20.25 25.23 10.93
C ALA A 162 20.10 23.70 10.86
N SER A 163 20.08 23.06 12.03
CA SER A 163 19.58 21.69 12.15
C SER A 163 18.06 21.72 12.14
N MET A 164 17.43 20.90 11.30
CA MET A 164 15.98 20.77 11.25
C MET A 164 15.46 19.66 12.16
N ALA A 165 16.35 18.91 12.84
CA ALA A 165 16.03 17.85 13.79
C ALA A 165 15.55 18.38 15.15
N TYR A 166 14.57 19.31 15.15
CA TYR A 166 14.14 20.02 16.36
C TYR A 166 13.46 19.10 17.39
N TRP A 167 12.88 17.98 16.96
CA TRP A 167 12.25 16.98 17.83
C TRP A 167 13.27 16.11 18.55
N ALA A 168 14.47 15.94 17.98
CA ALA A 168 15.43 14.94 18.44
C ALA A 168 15.92 15.24 19.86
N GLY A 169 16.00 16.52 20.24
CA GLY A 169 16.51 16.94 21.55
C GLY A 169 17.93 16.43 21.77
N THR A 170 18.09 15.41 22.60
CA THR A 170 19.38 14.73 22.86
C THR A 170 19.53 13.38 22.16
N LYS A 171 18.49 12.91 21.44
CA LYS A 171 18.55 11.68 20.64
C LYS A 171 19.59 11.85 19.51
N PRO A 172 20.36 10.80 19.19
CA PRO A 172 21.20 10.82 18.02
C PRO A 172 20.31 10.91 16.76
N PHE A 173 20.73 11.72 15.81
CA PHE A 173 20.12 11.79 14.49
C PHE A 173 21.20 11.74 13.42
N THR A 174 20.80 11.28 12.25
CA THR A 174 21.65 11.12 11.09
C THR A 174 21.23 12.10 10.00
N ILE A 175 22.19 12.59 9.21
CA ILE A 175 21.93 13.47 8.07
C ILE A 175 22.23 12.71 6.79
N VAL A 176 21.20 12.48 5.98
CA VAL A 176 21.34 11.88 4.64
C VAL A 176 21.39 13.03 3.61
N PRO A 177 22.46 13.14 2.81
CA PRO A 177 22.49 14.10 1.72
C PRO A 177 21.50 13.67 0.63
N LEU A 178 20.72 14.63 0.13
CA LEU A 178 19.76 14.41 -0.95
C LEU A 178 20.26 15.02 -2.26
N GLN A 179 19.75 14.51 -3.37
CA GLN A 179 19.91 15.14 -4.66
C GLN A 179 19.03 16.40 -4.76
N SER A 180 19.44 17.33 -5.62
CA SER A 180 18.62 18.52 -5.91
C SER A 180 17.37 18.13 -6.67
N MET A 181 16.20 18.57 -6.18
CA MET A 181 14.95 18.44 -6.91
C MET A 181 14.90 19.37 -8.11
N SER A 182 14.18 18.95 -9.16
CA SER A 182 13.84 19.77 -10.32
C SER A 182 12.35 19.61 -10.65
N ASP A 183 11.84 20.40 -11.59
CA ASP A 183 10.44 20.28 -12.03
C ASP A 183 10.11 18.88 -12.58
N THR A 184 11.11 18.18 -13.12
CA THR A 184 11.01 16.83 -13.68
C THR A 184 11.45 15.73 -12.71
N GLN A 185 12.17 16.07 -11.63
CA GLN A 185 12.64 15.14 -10.60
C GLN A 185 12.22 15.62 -9.21
N ARG A 186 11.01 15.20 -8.79
CA ARG A 186 10.41 15.59 -7.51
C ARG A 186 10.55 14.53 -6.41
N HIS A 187 11.22 13.41 -6.70
CA HIS A 187 11.42 12.36 -5.71
C HIS A 187 12.49 12.74 -4.68
N THR A 188 12.31 12.29 -3.45
CA THR A 188 13.34 12.37 -2.40
C THR A 188 14.41 11.32 -2.68
N ILE A 189 15.49 11.71 -3.36
CA ILE A 189 16.57 10.80 -3.75
C ILE A 189 17.81 11.04 -2.88
N GLY A 190 18.35 9.96 -2.33
CA GLY A 190 19.61 9.95 -1.59
C GLY A 190 20.52 8.80 -2.03
N THR A 191 21.65 8.67 -1.35
CA THR A 191 22.58 7.54 -1.52
C THR A 191 22.63 6.70 -0.26
N VAL A 192 22.41 5.40 -0.42
CA VAL A 192 22.56 4.37 0.62
C VAL A 192 23.77 3.51 0.29
N LEU A 193 24.41 2.90 1.29
CA LEU A 193 25.44 1.89 1.04
C LEU A 193 24.88 0.50 1.34
N ILE A 194 24.91 -0.41 0.37
CA ILE A 194 24.66 -1.84 0.62
C ILE A 194 25.97 -2.58 0.42
N ASP A 195 26.42 -3.31 1.44
CA ASP A 195 27.72 -3.98 1.49
C ASP A 195 28.89 -3.05 1.12
N GLY A 196 28.79 -1.77 1.51
CA GLY A 196 29.77 -0.72 1.22
C GLY A 196 29.69 -0.13 -0.19
N LYS A 197 28.80 -0.62 -1.06
CA LYS A 197 28.60 -0.09 -2.43
C LYS A 197 27.49 0.97 -2.43
N LYS A 198 27.72 2.06 -3.15
CA LYS A 198 26.71 3.13 -3.34
C LYS A 198 25.53 2.61 -4.15
N ILE A 199 24.34 2.90 -3.65
CA ILE A 199 23.04 2.57 -4.22
C ILE A 199 22.23 3.87 -4.27
N GLU A 200 21.73 4.22 -5.45
CA GLU A 200 20.83 5.35 -5.60
C GLU A 200 19.43 4.97 -5.13
N THR A 201 18.85 5.79 -4.25
CA THR A 201 17.70 5.37 -3.45
C THR A 201 16.62 6.44 -3.47
N VAL A 202 15.38 6.03 -3.78
CA VAL A 202 14.18 6.84 -3.56
C VAL A 202 13.57 6.47 -2.20
N PHE A 203 13.23 7.47 -1.40
CA PHE A 203 12.49 7.28 -0.15
C PHE A 203 10.98 7.37 -0.44
N ASP A 204 10.31 6.23 -0.30
CA ASP A 204 8.97 5.99 -0.85
C ASP A 204 8.02 5.40 0.21
N THR A 205 7.11 6.22 0.75
CA THR A 205 6.08 5.75 1.69
C THR A 205 5.04 4.83 1.06
N GLY A 206 4.90 4.84 -0.27
CA GLY A 206 3.99 3.97 -1.03
C GLY A 206 4.53 2.55 -1.20
N ALA A 207 5.84 2.34 -1.06
CA ALA A 207 6.45 1.02 -1.08
C ALA A 207 6.20 0.28 0.25
N MET A 208 5.39 -0.78 0.22
CA MET A 208 5.03 -1.59 1.41
C MET A 208 6.22 -2.31 2.06
N THR A 209 7.31 -2.47 1.32
CA THR A 209 8.60 -2.99 1.77
C THR A 209 9.68 -2.29 0.98
N SER A 210 10.85 -2.12 1.57
CA SER A 210 12.01 -1.67 0.81
C SER A 210 12.38 -2.69 -0.27
N LEU A 211 12.57 -2.21 -1.50
CA LEU A 211 12.67 -3.04 -2.70
C LEU A 211 13.83 -2.60 -3.59
N LEU A 212 14.78 -3.50 -3.79
CA LEU A 212 15.92 -3.31 -4.69
C LEU A 212 15.55 -3.76 -6.12
N THR A 213 16.07 -3.08 -7.14
CA THR A 213 15.91 -3.58 -8.52
C THR A 213 16.72 -4.87 -8.72
N LEU A 214 16.25 -5.78 -9.58
CA LEU A 214 16.97 -7.00 -9.93
C LEU A 214 18.34 -6.68 -10.55
N SER A 215 18.46 -5.57 -11.28
CA SER A 215 19.73 -5.12 -11.85
C SER A 215 20.72 -4.75 -10.73
N ALA A 216 20.30 -4.01 -9.71
CA ALA A 216 21.12 -3.65 -8.57
C ALA A 216 21.48 -4.87 -7.70
N ALA A 217 20.52 -5.78 -7.46
CA ALA A 217 20.79 -7.05 -6.77
C ALA A 217 21.91 -7.84 -7.46
N ARG A 218 21.87 -7.93 -8.79
CA ARG A 218 22.92 -8.58 -9.60
C ARG A 218 24.27 -7.88 -9.48
N ARG A 219 24.31 -6.53 -9.44
CA ARG A 219 25.56 -5.77 -9.21
C ARG A 219 26.12 -5.96 -7.79
N LEU A 220 25.26 -6.25 -6.82
CA LEU A 220 25.63 -6.64 -5.47
C LEU A 220 26.06 -8.11 -5.36
N GLY A 221 25.78 -8.94 -6.38
CA GLY A 221 26.17 -10.34 -6.45
C GLY A 221 25.09 -11.34 -6.04
N VAL A 222 23.82 -10.92 -6.05
CA VAL A 222 22.65 -11.74 -5.67
C VAL A 222 21.75 -11.98 -6.87
N LYS A 223 21.26 -13.22 -7.04
CA LYS A 223 20.35 -13.64 -8.12
C LYS A 223 19.17 -14.47 -7.57
N PRO A 224 18.02 -14.49 -8.26
CA PRO A 224 16.83 -15.25 -7.85
C PRO A 224 17.05 -16.71 -7.43
N ASN A 225 17.99 -17.40 -8.07
CA ASN A 225 18.22 -18.84 -7.87
C ASN A 225 19.45 -19.14 -6.98
N ASP A 226 20.04 -18.12 -6.35
CA ASP A 226 21.19 -18.33 -5.47
C ASP A 226 20.76 -19.00 -4.15
N PRO A 227 21.64 -19.79 -3.51
CA PRO A 227 21.34 -20.38 -2.20
C PRO A 227 20.98 -19.32 -1.16
N GLY A 228 19.87 -19.53 -0.44
CA GLY A 228 19.39 -18.61 0.60
C GLY A 228 18.49 -17.47 0.11
N VAL A 229 18.27 -17.37 -1.20
CA VAL A 229 17.25 -16.49 -1.78
C VAL A 229 15.89 -17.18 -1.73
N VAL A 230 14.87 -16.45 -1.29
CA VAL A 230 13.50 -16.97 -1.12
C VAL A 230 12.55 -16.17 -2.01
N GLY A 231 11.62 -16.83 -2.69
CA GLY A 231 10.55 -16.15 -3.43
C GLY A 231 9.55 -15.50 -2.47
N GLU A 232 9.15 -14.26 -2.76
CA GLU A 232 8.27 -13.43 -1.91
C GLU A 232 6.92 -13.11 -2.58
N GLY A 233 6.64 -13.73 -3.73
CA GLY A 233 5.41 -13.50 -4.50
C GLY A 233 5.64 -12.51 -5.64
N PHE A 234 4.79 -11.50 -5.76
CA PHE A 234 4.84 -10.51 -6.84
C PHE A 234 4.82 -9.08 -6.30
N ALA A 235 5.67 -8.23 -6.89
CA ALA A 235 5.62 -6.78 -6.75
C ALA A 235 4.71 -6.18 -7.83
N TYR A 236 3.88 -5.23 -7.45
CA TYR A 236 2.92 -4.52 -8.31
C TYR A 236 2.92 -3.03 -8.00
N GLY A 237 2.30 -2.22 -8.87
CA GLY A 237 2.11 -0.78 -8.68
C GLY A 237 1.28 -0.18 -9.81
N LEU A 238 1.47 1.10 -10.13
CA LEU A 238 0.73 1.76 -11.22
C LEU A 238 0.99 1.07 -12.57
N GLY A 239 -0.08 0.61 -13.22
CA GLY A 239 -0.07 -0.14 -14.48
C GLY A 239 -0.55 -1.58 -14.31
N GLN A 240 -0.60 -2.36 -15.41
CA GLN A 240 -1.17 -3.72 -15.42
C GLN A 240 -0.16 -4.83 -15.06
N GLY A 241 1.13 -4.52 -15.06
CA GLY A 241 2.22 -5.46 -14.87
C GLY A 241 2.42 -5.86 -13.41
N GLN A 242 2.99 -7.05 -13.24
CA GLN A 242 3.48 -7.57 -11.96
C GLN A 242 4.81 -8.26 -12.22
N SER A 243 5.74 -8.16 -11.28
CA SER A 243 7.03 -8.83 -11.39
C SER A 243 7.25 -9.74 -10.20
N GLN A 244 7.80 -10.92 -10.44
CA GLN A 244 8.18 -11.82 -9.37
C GLN A 244 9.17 -11.12 -8.43
N ALA A 245 8.94 -11.25 -7.13
CA ALA A 245 9.77 -10.71 -6.08
C ALA A 245 10.47 -11.84 -5.33
N TRP A 246 11.67 -11.53 -4.84
CA TRP A 246 12.52 -12.39 -4.03
C TRP A 246 13.06 -11.60 -2.85
N ARG A 247 13.59 -12.30 -1.86
CA ARG A 247 14.33 -11.69 -0.74
C ARG A 247 15.64 -12.41 -0.50
N ALA A 248 16.65 -11.63 -0.10
CA ALA A 248 17.98 -12.14 0.24
C ALA A 248 18.56 -11.43 1.47
N ARG A 249 19.57 -12.05 2.08
CA ARG A 249 20.40 -11.44 3.12
C ARG A 249 21.57 -10.69 2.49
N PHE A 250 21.81 -9.47 2.94
CA PHE A 250 23.00 -8.68 2.64
C PHE A 250 23.88 -8.56 3.88
N LYS A 251 25.15 -8.19 3.77
CA LYS A 251 26.03 -8.02 4.95
C LYS A 251 25.64 -6.79 5.75
N SER A 252 25.34 -5.69 5.06
CA SER A 252 24.92 -4.45 5.71
C SER A 252 24.18 -3.52 4.76
N ILE A 253 23.29 -2.70 5.33
CA ILE A 253 22.77 -1.48 4.70
C ILE A 253 23.09 -0.29 5.61
N ASP A 254 23.61 0.79 5.04
CA ASP A 254 23.96 2.04 5.74
C ASP A 254 23.20 3.20 5.12
N ILE A 255 22.37 3.86 5.95
CA ILE A 255 21.57 5.02 5.57
C ILE A 255 22.10 6.23 6.34
N GLY A 256 22.96 7.02 5.70
CA GLY A 256 23.54 8.26 6.25
C GLY A 256 24.50 8.09 7.42
N GLY A 257 24.89 6.86 7.78
CA GLY A 257 25.66 6.52 8.98
C GLY A 257 24.94 5.55 9.90
N GLU A 258 23.65 5.28 9.69
CA GLU A 258 22.95 4.22 10.40
C GLU A 258 23.18 2.88 9.71
N ALA A 259 24.12 2.07 10.23
CA ALA A 259 24.51 0.80 9.65
C ALA A 259 23.78 -0.39 10.29
N ILE A 260 22.92 -1.04 9.51
CA ILE A 260 22.16 -2.22 9.90
C ILE A 260 22.85 -3.46 9.32
N ARG A 261 23.16 -4.43 10.20
CA ARG A 261 23.87 -5.66 9.81
C ARG A 261 22.91 -6.78 9.49
N ASN A 262 23.28 -7.57 8.48
CA ASN A 262 22.53 -8.73 8.02
C ASN A 262 21.06 -8.43 7.62
N PRO A 263 20.70 -7.32 6.94
CA PRO A 263 19.30 -7.05 6.62
C PRO A 263 18.72 -8.09 5.65
N TRP A 264 17.41 -8.35 5.74
CA TRP A 264 16.66 -8.94 4.62
C TRP A 264 16.17 -7.82 3.73
N ILE A 265 16.52 -7.85 2.45
CA ILE A 265 16.07 -6.86 1.47
C ILE A 265 15.38 -7.60 0.33
N ALA A 266 14.17 -7.13 -0.02
CA ALA A 266 13.42 -7.65 -1.15
C ALA A 266 14.02 -7.11 -2.46
N PHE A 267 13.90 -7.87 -3.55
CA PHE A 267 14.26 -7.42 -4.88
C PHE A 267 13.34 -8.02 -5.94
N ALA A 268 13.08 -7.28 -7.01
CA ALA A 268 12.19 -7.70 -8.09
C ALA A 268 12.69 -7.19 -9.44
N ASP A 269 12.24 -7.82 -10.53
CA ASP A 269 12.49 -7.33 -11.90
C ASP A 269 11.61 -6.12 -12.19
N GLN A 270 11.94 -5.00 -11.57
CA GLN A 270 11.20 -3.76 -11.61
C GLN A 270 12.13 -2.59 -11.90
N GLN A 271 11.63 -1.63 -12.66
CA GLN A 271 12.31 -0.36 -12.93
C GLN A 271 11.79 0.68 -11.94
N VAL A 272 12.71 1.46 -11.36
CA VAL A 272 12.39 2.50 -10.37
C VAL A 272 12.99 3.83 -10.85
N GLY A 273 12.56 4.27 -12.04
CA GLY A 273 13.22 5.37 -12.74
C GLY A 273 14.72 5.09 -12.91
N ASP A 274 15.55 6.06 -12.54
CA ASP A 274 17.01 5.92 -12.55
C ASP A 274 17.58 5.29 -11.25
N ALA A 275 16.74 5.13 -10.22
CA ALA A 275 17.17 4.65 -8.91
C ALA A 275 17.26 3.10 -8.84
N ASP A 276 18.03 2.65 -7.87
CA ASP A 276 18.33 1.24 -7.63
C ASP A 276 17.52 0.61 -6.50
N LEU A 277 17.05 1.43 -5.56
CA LEU A 277 16.38 1.01 -4.34
C LEU A 277 15.19 1.93 -4.01
N LEU A 278 14.07 1.32 -3.62
CA LEU A 278 13.03 1.96 -2.84
C LEU A 278 13.27 1.68 -1.37
N VAL A 279 13.38 2.73 -0.55
CA VAL A 279 13.27 2.61 0.91
C VAL A 279 11.82 2.88 1.29
N GLY A 280 11.14 1.82 1.74
CA GLY A 280 9.72 1.73 1.92
C GLY A 280 9.22 2.09 3.32
N ILE A 281 7.91 1.88 3.53
CA ILE A 281 7.20 2.12 4.79
C ILE A 281 7.81 1.36 5.97
N ASP A 282 8.50 0.24 5.74
CA ASP A 282 9.23 -0.50 6.77
C ASP A 282 10.32 0.33 7.44
N PHE A 283 10.93 1.27 6.72
CA PHE A 283 11.82 2.27 7.29
C PHE A 283 11.05 3.42 7.93
N PHE A 284 10.07 4.00 7.24
CA PHE A 284 9.35 5.18 7.75
C PHE A 284 8.56 4.92 9.04
N LEU A 285 8.04 3.71 9.28
CA LEU A 285 7.33 3.39 10.52
C LEU A 285 8.25 3.27 11.75
N THR A 286 9.56 3.22 11.53
CA THR A 286 10.56 3.09 12.61
C THR A 286 11.40 4.35 12.80
N HIS A 287 11.16 5.41 12.02
CA HIS A 287 11.95 6.63 12.07
C HIS A 287 11.08 7.88 12.01
N HIS A 288 11.51 8.92 12.72
CA HIS A 288 11.06 10.30 12.53
C HIS A 288 12.00 10.97 11.55
N ILE A 289 11.45 11.43 10.43
CA ILE A 289 12.20 11.93 9.28
C ILE A 289 11.77 13.37 8.96
N TYR A 290 12.73 14.24 8.70
CA TYR A 290 12.47 15.57 8.13
C TYR A 290 13.27 15.76 6.84
N VAL A 291 12.56 16.01 5.75
CA VAL A 291 13.10 16.27 4.42
C VAL A 291 13.19 17.80 4.24
N ASP A 292 14.40 18.33 4.36
CA ASP A 292 14.75 19.73 4.07
C ASP A 292 15.03 19.86 2.57
N ASN A 293 13.94 20.10 1.84
CA ASN A 293 13.93 20.16 0.39
C ASN A 293 14.80 21.30 -0.14
N ARG A 294 14.85 22.42 0.59
CA ARG A 294 15.60 23.62 0.20
C ARG A 294 17.11 23.47 0.32
N ASN A 295 17.59 22.76 1.35
CA ASN A 295 19.03 22.56 1.55
C ASN A 295 19.49 21.15 1.16
N HIS A 296 18.63 20.33 0.55
CA HIS A 296 18.93 19.00 0.02
C HIS A 296 19.50 18.05 1.07
N ARG A 297 18.84 17.97 2.23
CA ARG A 297 19.24 17.11 3.35
C ARG A 297 18.03 16.49 4.00
N MET A 298 18.19 15.27 4.50
CA MET A 298 17.18 14.60 5.29
C MET A 298 17.74 14.29 6.68
N PHE A 299 17.00 14.65 7.72
CA PHE A 299 17.32 14.36 9.10
C PHE A 299 16.51 13.16 9.55
N VAL A 300 17.15 12.19 10.19
CA VAL A 300 16.52 10.92 10.56
C VAL A 300 16.88 10.56 11.99
N THR A 301 15.87 10.23 12.78
CA THR A 301 16.01 9.65 14.12
C THR A 301 15.26 8.32 14.18
N TYR A 302 15.93 7.26 14.59
CA TYR A 302 15.28 5.97 14.84
C TYR A 302 14.40 6.05 16.11
N GLU A 303 13.14 5.65 15.99
CA GLU A 303 12.11 5.74 17.03
C GLU A 303 11.69 4.37 17.59
N GLY A 304 12.27 3.27 17.09
CA GLY A 304 11.98 1.91 17.55
C GLY A 304 11.24 1.05 16.52
N GLY A 305 11.14 -0.26 16.78
CA GLY A 305 10.42 -1.22 15.93
C GLY A 305 11.30 -2.05 14.98
N PRO A 306 10.74 -3.11 14.37
CA PRO A 306 11.52 -3.98 13.50
C PRO A 306 11.86 -3.30 12.17
N LEU A 307 13.11 -3.42 11.74
CA LEU A 307 13.64 -2.81 10.51
C LEU A 307 14.28 -3.89 9.62
N PHE A 308 13.90 -3.98 8.35
CA PHE A 308 14.39 -4.98 7.38
C PHE A 308 14.28 -6.44 7.89
N GLY A 309 13.18 -6.76 8.58
CA GLY A 309 12.92 -8.09 9.15
C GLY A 309 13.78 -8.43 10.39
N LEU A 310 14.38 -7.44 11.02
CA LEU A 310 15.14 -7.57 12.26
C LEU A 310 14.44 -6.78 13.37
N THR A 311 14.17 -7.40 14.52
CA THR A 311 13.89 -6.65 15.76
C THR A 311 15.25 -6.33 16.38
N PRO A 312 15.73 -5.08 16.35
CA PRO A 312 17.12 -4.85 16.70
C PRO A 312 17.30 -4.84 18.21
N THR A 313 17.49 -6.00 18.86
CA THR A 313 18.00 -6.05 20.25
C THR A 313 19.49 -5.62 20.36
N GLY A 314 20.03 -4.97 19.32
CA GLY A 314 21.40 -4.51 19.21
C GLY A 314 21.64 -3.53 18.06
N ALA A 315 20.67 -2.66 17.71
CA ALA A 315 20.95 -1.55 16.79
C ALA A 315 22.05 -0.66 17.39
N ILE A 316 23.00 -0.25 16.54
CA ILE A 316 24.15 0.58 16.90
C ILE A 316 24.24 1.76 15.95
N ASP A 317 24.63 2.94 16.46
CA ASP A 317 24.95 4.08 15.60
C ASP A 317 26.28 3.89 14.86
N HIS A 318 26.67 4.86 14.01
CA HIS A 318 27.95 4.85 13.28
C HIS A 318 29.19 4.74 14.17
N THR A 319 29.07 5.01 15.48
CA THR A 319 30.17 4.89 16.47
C THR A 319 30.19 3.53 17.16
N GLY A 320 29.21 2.66 16.87
CA GLY A 320 29.05 1.36 17.51
C GLY A 320 28.30 1.41 18.85
N LYS A 321 27.72 2.56 19.23
CA LYS A 321 26.98 2.71 20.48
C LYS A 321 25.57 2.13 20.31
N ARG A 322 25.12 1.32 21.26
CA ARG A 322 23.75 0.80 21.26
C ARG A 322 22.73 1.94 21.32
N LEU A 323 21.78 1.88 20.40
CA LEU A 323 20.63 2.76 20.37
C LEU A 323 19.63 2.33 21.46
N ASP A 324 19.02 3.31 22.12
CA ASP A 324 17.91 3.09 23.05
C ASP A 324 16.61 3.05 22.25
N LEU A 325 16.00 1.87 22.13
CA LEU A 325 14.82 1.63 21.29
C LEU A 325 13.52 1.67 22.08
N THR A 326 13.56 2.21 23.30
CA THR A 326 12.32 2.44 24.06
C THR A 326 11.59 3.65 23.49
N ASP A 327 10.34 3.43 23.06
CA ASP A 327 9.44 4.51 22.69
C ASP A 327 9.22 5.41 23.92
N LYS A 328 9.66 6.66 23.82
CA LYS A 328 9.55 7.69 24.87
C LYS A 328 8.55 8.78 24.49
N ALA A 329 7.78 8.57 23.44
CA ALA A 329 6.77 9.51 23.03
C ALA A 329 5.70 9.66 24.11
N ALA A 330 5.21 10.90 24.27
CA ALA A 330 4.07 11.13 25.13
C ALA A 330 2.87 10.31 24.61
N ALA A 331 2.14 9.68 25.52
CA ALA A 331 0.93 8.98 25.14
C ALA A 331 -0.06 9.93 24.43
N PRO A 332 -0.81 9.46 23.41
CA PRO A 332 -1.86 10.25 22.80
C PRO A 332 -2.82 10.82 23.84
N THR A 333 -3.33 12.02 23.59
CA THR A 333 -4.24 12.72 24.51
C THR A 333 -5.70 12.66 24.07
N ASP A 334 -5.97 12.17 22.86
CA ASP A 334 -7.30 12.11 22.26
C ASP A 334 -7.61 10.72 21.68
N ALA A 335 -8.90 10.44 21.45
CA ALA A 335 -9.36 9.15 20.95
C ALA A 335 -8.78 8.82 19.57
N ALA A 336 -8.68 9.82 18.68
CA ALA A 336 -8.15 9.65 17.33
C ALA A 336 -6.65 9.31 17.34
N GLY A 337 -5.85 9.93 18.20
CA GLY A 337 -4.44 9.62 18.37
C GLY A 337 -4.22 8.22 18.93
N TYR A 338 -5.03 7.79 19.92
CA TYR A 338 -5.00 6.39 20.38
C TYR A 338 -5.36 5.41 19.25
N SER A 339 -6.39 5.71 18.45
CA SER A 339 -6.78 4.86 17.31
C SER A 339 -5.65 4.74 16.27
N ARG A 340 -5.02 5.87 15.89
CA ARG A 340 -3.89 5.87 14.93
C ARG A 340 -2.70 5.09 15.46
N ARG A 341 -2.31 5.29 16.73
CA ARG A 341 -1.21 4.54 17.35
C ARG A 341 -1.55 3.05 17.47
N GLY A 342 -2.80 2.71 17.78
CA GLY A 342 -3.27 1.33 17.79
C GLY A 342 -3.16 0.65 16.42
N ALA A 343 -3.59 1.33 15.34
CA ALA A 343 -3.47 0.83 13.97
C ALA A 343 -2.00 0.65 13.55
N LEU A 344 -1.11 1.56 13.94
CA LEU A 344 0.33 1.46 13.73
C LEU A 344 0.93 0.25 14.46
N LEU A 345 0.58 0.05 15.74
CA LEU A 345 1.04 -1.09 16.52
C LEU A 345 0.57 -2.41 15.89
N ALA A 346 -0.68 -2.46 15.39
CA ALA A 346 -1.19 -3.62 14.66
C ALA A 346 -0.42 -3.87 13.36
N ALA A 347 0.00 -2.82 12.64
CA ALA A 347 0.84 -2.94 11.45
C ALA A 347 2.25 -3.52 11.73
N HIS A 348 2.69 -3.46 12.99
CA HIS A 348 3.92 -4.08 13.49
C HIS A 348 3.69 -5.41 14.23
N ASP A 349 2.51 -6.01 14.09
CA ASP A 349 2.10 -7.25 14.76
C ASP A 349 2.13 -7.17 16.30
N LYS A 350 2.13 -5.95 16.86
CA LYS A 350 2.05 -5.67 18.30
C LYS A 350 0.59 -5.61 18.76
N PHE A 351 -0.12 -6.71 18.57
CA PHE A 351 -1.58 -6.73 18.73
C PHE A 351 -2.04 -6.45 20.17
N ALA A 352 -1.28 -6.86 21.19
CA ALA A 352 -1.65 -6.60 22.58
C ALA A 352 -1.60 -5.10 22.90
N GLU A 353 -0.54 -4.41 22.51
CA GLU A 353 -0.44 -2.96 22.67
C GLU A 353 -1.44 -2.22 21.78
N ALA A 354 -1.65 -2.70 20.54
CA ALA A 354 -2.63 -2.15 19.61
C ALA A 354 -4.04 -2.17 20.20
N LEU A 355 -4.46 -3.30 20.74
CA LEU A 355 -5.78 -3.47 21.36
C LEU A 355 -5.95 -2.57 22.59
N ALA A 356 -4.91 -2.41 23.42
CA ALA A 356 -4.95 -1.52 24.58
C ALA A 356 -5.19 -0.05 24.18
N ASP A 357 -4.61 0.39 23.08
CA ASP A 357 -4.85 1.74 22.54
C ASP A 357 -6.21 1.87 21.87
N LEU A 358 -6.64 0.88 21.10
CA LEU A 358 -7.95 0.87 20.47
C LEU A 358 -9.08 0.81 21.52
N ASP A 359 -8.88 0.12 22.64
CA ASP A 359 -9.79 0.13 23.78
C ASP A 359 -9.94 1.52 24.38
N LYS A 360 -8.84 2.26 24.53
CA LYS A 360 -8.88 3.66 24.98
C LYS A 360 -9.60 4.54 23.97
N ALA A 361 -9.31 4.39 22.67
CA ALA A 361 -9.98 5.14 21.62
C ALA A 361 -11.50 4.92 21.65
N VAL A 362 -11.94 3.66 21.73
CA VAL A 362 -13.36 3.28 21.82
C VAL A 362 -13.99 3.76 23.14
N ALA A 363 -13.26 3.70 24.26
CA ALA A 363 -13.77 4.21 25.54
C ALA A 363 -13.97 5.73 25.53
N MET A 364 -13.05 6.47 24.91
CA MET A 364 -13.10 7.93 24.81
C MET A 364 -14.16 8.42 23.80
N ALA A 365 -14.41 7.66 22.73
CA ALA A 365 -15.35 8.01 21.68
C ALA A 365 -16.17 6.78 21.22
N PRO A 366 -17.11 6.28 22.07
CA PRO A 366 -17.76 4.98 21.87
C PRO A 366 -18.76 4.94 20.70
N THR A 367 -19.10 6.09 20.13
CA THR A 367 -20.01 6.25 19.00
C THR A 367 -19.30 6.36 17.66
N VAL A 368 -17.96 6.41 17.63
CA VAL A 368 -17.19 6.47 16.39
C VAL A 368 -17.01 5.06 15.84
N SER A 369 -17.82 4.73 14.82
CA SER A 369 -17.83 3.40 14.18
C SER A 369 -16.44 2.95 13.72
N ASP A 370 -15.65 3.84 13.12
CA ASP A 370 -14.33 3.48 12.58
C ASP A 370 -13.37 2.99 13.68
N PHE A 371 -13.42 3.53 14.90
CA PHE A 371 -12.56 3.06 16.01
C PHE A 371 -12.93 1.62 16.43
N VAL A 372 -14.22 1.32 16.47
CA VAL A 372 -14.71 -0.05 16.74
C VAL A 372 -14.31 -0.99 15.60
N TYR A 373 -14.42 -0.54 14.35
CA TYR A 373 -13.99 -1.32 13.19
C TYR A 373 -12.48 -1.60 13.18
N GLN A 374 -11.63 -0.60 13.50
CA GLN A 374 -10.18 -0.80 13.63
C GLN A 374 -9.85 -1.82 14.73
N ARG A 375 -10.59 -1.80 15.85
CA ARG A 375 -10.45 -2.81 16.91
C ARG A 375 -10.86 -4.22 16.44
N ALA A 376 -11.91 -4.34 15.64
CA ALA A 376 -12.26 -5.61 15.00
C ALA A 376 -11.11 -6.14 14.13
N LEU A 377 -10.48 -5.29 13.32
CA LEU A 377 -9.34 -5.67 12.49
C LEU A 377 -8.14 -6.12 13.35
N ALA A 378 -7.85 -5.42 14.44
CA ALA A 378 -6.80 -5.82 15.38
C ALA A 378 -7.11 -7.17 16.05
N HIS A 379 -8.36 -7.43 16.43
CA HIS A 379 -8.79 -8.73 16.94
C HIS A 379 -8.61 -9.85 15.90
N LEU A 380 -8.92 -9.58 14.62
CA LEU A 380 -8.67 -10.55 13.53
C LEU A 380 -7.18 -10.84 13.37
N GLY A 381 -6.33 -9.82 13.35
CA GLY A 381 -4.87 -9.98 13.32
C GLY A 381 -4.33 -10.78 14.51
N ASN A 382 -4.95 -10.62 15.68
CA ASN A 382 -4.64 -11.36 16.89
C ASN A 382 -5.33 -12.74 16.99
N ALA A 383 -5.91 -13.25 15.91
CA ALA A 383 -6.64 -14.53 15.88
C ALA A 383 -7.79 -14.65 16.90
N GLN A 384 -8.52 -13.56 17.14
CA GLN A 384 -9.66 -13.47 18.05
C GLN A 384 -10.98 -13.22 17.30
N PRO A 385 -11.47 -14.17 16.46
CA PRO A 385 -12.60 -13.94 15.56
C PRO A 385 -13.92 -13.67 16.28
N LEU A 386 -14.14 -14.22 17.47
CA LEU A 386 -15.37 -13.97 18.23
C LEU A 386 -15.48 -12.53 18.73
N LEU A 387 -14.35 -11.95 19.19
CA LEU A 387 -14.31 -10.54 19.60
C LEU A 387 -14.43 -9.62 18.39
N ALA A 388 -13.77 -9.97 17.28
CA ALA A 388 -13.92 -9.25 16.03
C ALA A 388 -15.37 -9.20 15.54
N THR A 389 -16.11 -10.32 15.59
CA THR A 389 -17.55 -10.34 15.23
C THR A 389 -18.37 -9.39 16.10
N GLN A 390 -18.13 -9.37 17.42
CA GLN A 390 -18.85 -8.45 18.33
C GLN A 390 -18.59 -6.98 17.98
N ASP A 391 -17.34 -6.64 17.66
CA ASP A 391 -16.99 -5.28 17.23
C ASP A 391 -17.56 -4.95 15.85
N LEU A 392 -17.59 -5.89 14.90
CA LEU A 392 -18.25 -5.68 13.62
C LEU A 392 -19.75 -5.45 13.78
N ASP A 393 -20.41 -6.20 14.65
CA ASP A 393 -21.83 -6.00 14.97
C ASP A 393 -22.06 -4.61 15.56
N LYS A 394 -21.21 -4.17 16.49
CA LYS A 394 -21.28 -2.83 17.09
C LYS A 394 -20.99 -1.72 16.07
N ALA A 395 -19.97 -1.88 15.23
CA ALA A 395 -19.64 -0.92 14.17
C ALA A 395 -20.81 -0.78 13.18
N LEU A 396 -21.45 -1.89 12.80
CA LEU A 396 -22.62 -1.89 11.91
C LEU A 396 -23.89 -1.37 12.58
N ALA A 397 -24.00 -1.45 13.92
CA ALA A 397 -25.07 -0.78 14.65
C ALA A 397 -24.88 0.76 14.66
N LEU A 398 -23.63 1.24 14.74
CA LEU A 398 -23.29 2.66 14.69
C LEU A 398 -23.38 3.24 13.27
N GLU A 399 -22.93 2.48 12.28
CA GLU A 399 -22.91 2.87 10.88
C GLU A 399 -23.38 1.71 9.99
N PRO A 400 -24.71 1.55 9.82
CA PRO A 400 -25.26 0.45 9.04
C PRO A 400 -24.73 0.41 7.60
N THR A 401 -24.46 1.55 6.97
CA THR A 401 -23.99 1.61 5.57
C THR A 401 -22.50 1.29 5.38
N ASN A 402 -21.76 0.95 6.44
CA ASN A 402 -20.33 0.68 6.34
C ASN A 402 -20.04 -0.61 5.55
N ALA A 403 -19.81 -0.47 4.24
CA ALA A 403 -19.56 -1.58 3.34
C ALA A 403 -18.29 -2.37 3.72
N ARG A 404 -17.25 -1.72 4.28
CA ARG A 404 -16.02 -2.39 4.72
C ARG A 404 -16.28 -3.35 5.87
N ALA A 405 -17.03 -2.91 6.88
CA ALA A 405 -17.42 -3.75 8.00
C ALA A 405 -18.31 -4.93 7.56
N ARG A 406 -19.26 -4.70 6.63
CA ARG A 406 -20.08 -5.77 6.04
C ARG A 406 -19.27 -6.79 5.27
N ILE A 407 -18.37 -6.35 4.38
CA ILE A 407 -17.48 -7.23 3.60
C ILE A 407 -16.60 -8.06 4.55
N THR A 408 -16.04 -7.43 5.58
CA THR A 408 -15.21 -8.12 6.58
C THR A 408 -16.02 -9.20 7.32
N ARG A 409 -17.25 -8.88 7.77
CA ARG A 409 -18.12 -9.84 8.45
C ARG A 409 -18.57 -10.99 7.54
N ALA A 410 -18.91 -10.68 6.28
CA ALA A 410 -19.26 -11.68 5.28
C ALA A 410 -18.10 -12.65 4.99
N GLN A 411 -16.87 -12.16 4.90
CA GLN A 411 -15.66 -12.98 4.78
C GLN A 411 -15.52 -13.96 5.94
N MET A 412 -15.70 -13.48 7.18
CA MET A 412 -15.63 -14.32 8.36
C MET A 412 -16.73 -15.39 8.39
N GLN A 413 -17.96 -15.03 8.03
CA GLN A 413 -19.10 -15.95 7.95
C GLN A 413 -18.86 -17.04 6.90
N LEU A 414 -18.34 -16.69 5.72
CA LEU A 414 -17.96 -17.68 4.69
C LEU A 414 -16.85 -18.62 5.18
N GLY A 415 -15.84 -18.10 5.89
CA GLY A 415 -14.81 -18.92 6.52
C GLY A 415 -15.35 -19.86 7.62
N ALA A 416 -16.49 -19.51 8.22
CA ALA A 416 -17.20 -20.31 9.21
C ALA A 416 -18.27 -21.26 8.58
N ASP A 417 -18.27 -21.44 7.25
CA ASP A 417 -19.27 -22.25 6.52
C ASP A 417 -20.72 -21.73 6.69
N ASP A 418 -20.89 -20.41 6.85
CA ASP A 418 -22.19 -19.72 6.90
C ASP A 418 -22.40 -18.81 5.67
N PRO A 419 -22.67 -19.38 4.48
CA PRO A 419 -22.98 -18.59 3.29
C PRO A 419 -24.32 -17.85 3.38
N THR A 420 -25.23 -18.26 4.28
CA THR A 420 -26.55 -17.63 4.41
C THR A 420 -26.44 -16.30 5.14
N GLY A 421 -25.72 -16.26 6.27
CA GLY A 421 -25.39 -15.03 6.98
C GLY A 421 -24.56 -14.09 6.11
N ALA A 422 -23.54 -14.63 5.44
CA ALA A 422 -22.70 -13.86 4.52
C ALA A 422 -23.52 -13.16 3.44
N LEU A 423 -24.51 -13.83 2.84
CA LEU A 423 -25.31 -13.25 1.77
C LEU A 423 -26.11 -12.02 2.20
N VAL A 424 -26.51 -11.92 3.47
CA VAL A 424 -27.17 -10.73 4.02
C VAL A 424 -26.23 -9.53 3.96
N ASP A 425 -25.00 -9.72 4.44
CA ASP A 425 -23.98 -8.67 4.45
C ASP A 425 -23.48 -8.31 3.06
N LEU A 426 -23.29 -9.29 2.18
CA LEU A 426 -22.87 -9.05 0.80
C LEU A 426 -23.89 -8.19 0.05
N LYS A 427 -25.19 -8.51 0.14
CA LYS A 427 -26.25 -7.71 -0.50
C LYS A 427 -26.30 -6.28 0.03
N ALA A 428 -26.13 -6.14 1.35
CA ALA A 428 -26.19 -4.83 1.97
C ALA A 428 -24.93 -4.01 1.68
N ALA A 429 -23.76 -4.64 1.54
CA ALA A 429 -22.54 -4.00 1.05
C ALA A 429 -22.70 -3.56 -0.42
N ASP A 430 -23.19 -4.44 -1.29
CA ASP A 430 -23.42 -4.15 -2.71
C ASP A 430 -24.29 -2.91 -2.93
N ALA A 431 -25.38 -2.80 -2.16
CA ALA A 431 -26.30 -1.67 -2.20
C ALA A 431 -25.66 -0.35 -1.73
N ALA A 432 -24.64 -0.40 -0.89
CA ALA A 432 -23.93 0.77 -0.37
C ALA A 432 -22.75 1.20 -1.27
N LEU A 433 -22.24 0.31 -2.13
CA LEU A 433 -21.08 0.59 -2.99
C LEU A 433 -21.48 1.30 -4.28
N ALA A 434 -20.72 2.33 -4.67
CA ALA A 434 -20.83 2.94 -6.00
C ALA A 434 -20.57 1.91 -7.11
N PRO A 435 -21.20 2.00 -8.30
CA PRO A 435 -20.93 1.11 -9.43
C PRO A 435 -19.45 1.04 -9.85
N SER A 436 -18.71 2.13 -9.63
CA SER A 436 -17.28 2.25 -9.91
C SER A 436 -16.38 1.85 -8.74
N SER A 437 -16.92 1.44 -7.60
CA SER A 437 -16.09 1.11 -6.43
C SER A 437 -15.24 -0.14 -6.70
N ASP A 438 -13.94 -0.05 -6.42
CA ASP A 438 -13.01 -1.18 -6.52
C ASP A 438 -13.38 -2.35 -5.62
N ALA A 439 -13.98 -2.07 -4.45
CA ALA A 439 -14.46 -3.10 -3.52
C ALA A 439 -15.47 -4.08 -4.17
N ARG A 440 -16.05 -3.74 -5.32
CA ARG A 440 -16.90 -4.65 -6.11
C ARG A 440 -16.16 -5.87 -6.62
N LEU A 441 -14.85 -5.81 -6.87
CA LEU A 441 -14.09 -7.00 -7.26
C LEU A 441 -13.99 -8.00 -6.11
N GLY A 442 -13.62 -7.52 -4.91
CA GLY A 442 -13.62 -8.35 -3.70
C GLY A 442 -15.01 -8.91 -3.41
N LEU A 443 -16.06 -8.08 -3.54
CA LEU A 443 -17.45 -8.51 -3.40
C LEU A 443 -17.83 -9.61 -4.39
N ALA A 444 -17.40 -9.51 -5.66
CA ALA A 444 -17.65 -10.53 -6.68
C ALA A 444 -17.04 -11.89 -6.29
N GLY A 445 -15.80 -11.89 -5.78
CA GLY A 445 -15.14 -13.09 -5.28
C GLY A 445 -15.85 -13.72 -4.08
N LEU A 446 -16.44 -12.90 -3.20
CA LEU A 446 -17.25 -13.39 -2.08
C LEU A 446 -18.59 -13.96 -2.53
N TYR A 447 -19.26 -13.35 -3.52
CA TYR A 447 -20.44 -13.96 -4.13
C TYR A 447 -20.11 -15.28 -4.83
N ASP A 448 -18.94 -15.40 -5.45
CA ASP A 448 -18.48 -16.66 -6.02
C ASP A 448 -18.30 -17.75 -4.96
N THR A 449 -17.70 -17.37 -3.82
CA THR A 449 -17.49 -18.25 -2.66
C THR A 449 -18.81 -18.64 -1.99
N ALA A 450 -19.77 -17.71 -1.92
CA ALA A 450 -21.14 -17.93 -1.45
C ALA A 450 -22.02 -18.71 -2.46
N GLU A 451 -21.45 -19.12 -3.60
CA GLU A 451 -22.12 -19.84 -4.69
C GLU A 451 -23.32 -19.08 -5.30
N VAL A 452 -23.24 -17.74 -5.40
CA VAL A 452 -24.25 -16.86 -6.01
C VAL A 452 -23.71 -16.26 -7.32
N PRO A 453 -23.57 -17.06 -8.40
CA PRO A 453 -22.88 -16.64 -9.62
C PRO A 453 -23.55 -15.49 -10.38
N ASP A 454 -24.88 -15.30 -10.26
CA ASP A 454 -25.57 -14.15 -10.88
C ASP A 454 -25.11 -12.82 -10.28
N ALA A 455 -24.99 -12.76 -8.95
CA ALA A 455 -24.52 -11.56 -8.25
C ALA A 455 -23.02 -11.31 -8.52
N ALA A 456 -22.21 -12.37 -8.51
CA ALA A 456 -20.81 -12.29 -8.88
C ALA A 456 -20.63 -11.73 -10.31
N LEU A 457 -21.40 -12.22 -11.28
CA LEU A 457 -21.37 -11.74 -12.66
C LEU A 457 -21.65 -10.23 -12.74
N ALA A 458 -22.70 -9.76 -12.07
CA ALA A 458 -23.05 -8.34 -12.06
C ALA A 458 -21.93 -7.46 -11.47
N SER A 459 -21.31 -7.91 -10.38
CA SER A 459 -20.18 -7.20 -9.77
C SER A 459 -18.95 -7.18 -10.69
N TYR A 460 -18.57 -8.30 -11.33
CA TYR A 460 -17.47 -8.33 -12.30
C TYR A 460 -17.74 -7.44 -13.52
N ASP A 461 -18.96 -7.44 -14.05
CA ASP A 461 -19.34 -6.59 -15.19
C ASP A 461 -19.20 -5.11 -14.85
N SER A 462 -19.68 -4.70 -13.68
CA SER A 462 -19.55 -3.31 -13.21
C SER A 462 -18.09 -2.91 -13.03
N TRP A 463 -17.29 -3.78 -12.41
CA TRP A 463 -15.87 -3.51 -12.13
C TRP A 463 -15.05 -3.43 -13.43
N LEU A 464 -15.16 -4.42 -14.33
CA LEU A 464 -14.42 -4.45 -15.60
C LEU A 464 -14.73 -3.25 -16.53
N LYS A 465 -15.95 -2.70 -16.43
CA LYS A 465 -16.38 -1.51 -17.17
C LYS A 465 -15.69 -0.23 -16.66
N THR A 466 -15.43 -0.15 -15.37
CA THR A 466 -14.92 1.06 -14.70
C THR A 466 -13.41 1.03 -14.44
N HIS A 467 -12.77 -0.15 -14.60
CA HIS A 467 -11.34 -0.40 -14.37
C HIS A 467 -10.63 -0.85 -15.67
N PRO A 468 -10.58 -0.02 -16.74
CA PRO A 468 -10.08 -0.41 -18.06
C PRO A 468 -8.58 -0.77 -18.09
N GLU A 469 -7.80 -0.20 -17.17
CA GLU A 469 -6.33 -0.34 -17.13
C GLU A 469 -5.80 -0.94 -15.82
N ASP A 470 -6.67 -1.55 -15.03
CA ASP A 470 -6.30 -2.10 -13.72
C ASP A 470 -5.56 -3.44 -13.83
N HIS A 471 -4.57 -3.66 -12.96
CA HIS A 471 -3.80 -4.89 -12.85
C HIS A 471 -4.63 -6.14 -12.49
N ASP A 472 -5.75 -5.96 -11.79
CA ASP A 472 -6.61 -7.06 -11.36
C ASP A 472 -7.61 -7.52 -12.43
N ARG A 473 -7.55 -6.93 -13.63
CA ARG A 473 -8.37 -7.35 -14.77
C ARG A 473 -8.22 -8.82 -15.11
N ALA A 474 -7.03 -9.40 -14.98
CA ALA A 474 -6.84 -10.83 -15.24
C ALA A 474 -7.72 -11.69 -14.32
N SER A 475 -7.73 -11.36 -13.03
CA SER A 475 -8.56 -12.01 -12.01
C SER A 475 -10.05 -11.76 -12.27
N ALA A 476 -10.45 -10.53 -12.58
CA ALA A 476 -11.84 -10.17 -12.87
C ALA A 476 -12.39 -10.85 -14.14
N PHE A 477 -11.61 -10.91 -15.22
CA PHE A 477 -11.98 -11.65 -16.43
C PHE A 477 -12.15 -13.15 -16.14
N ASN A 478 -11.22 -13.75 -15.40
CA ASN A 478 -11.36 -15.16 -15.03
C ASN A 478 -12.59 -15.40 -14.14
N GLY A 479 -12.82 -14.56 -13.14
CA GLY A 479 -14.00 -14.65 -12.28
C GLY A 479 -15.31 -14.53 -13.07
N ARG A 480 -15.36 -13.62 -14.05
CA ARG A 480 -16.50 -13.49 -14.96
C ARG A 480 -16.69 -14.72 -15.86
N CYS A 481 -15.60 -15.24 -16.43
CA CYS A 481 -15.60 -16.48 -17.20
C CYS A 481 -16.17 -17.63 -16.36
N TRP A 482 -15.67 -17.76 -15.13
CA TRP A 482 -16.10 -18.76 -14.15
C TRP A 482 -17.58 -18.66 -13.81
N ALA A 483 -18.08 -17.46 -13.52
CA ALA A 483 -19.50 -17.22 -13.23
C ALA A 483 -20.39 -17.62 -14.41
N ARG A 484 -20.04 -17.23 -15.64
CA ARG A 484 -20.74 -17.64 -16.87
C ARG A 484 -20.72 -19.16 -17.08
N ALA A 485 -19.59 -19.81 -16.82
CA ALA A 485 -19.42 -21.25 -16.94
C ALA A 485 -20.25 -22.04 -15.91
N LYS A 486 -20.33 -21.56 -14.66
CA LYS A 486 -21.20 -22.12 -13.60
C LYS A 486 -22.68 -22.02 -13.99
N LEU A 487 -23.08 -20.89 -14.55
CA LEU A 487 -24.44 -20.63 -15.02
C LEU A 487 -24.77 -21.31 -16.35
N ASN A 488 -23.78 -21.86 -17.05
CA ASN A 488 -23.91 -22.44 -18.38
C ASN A 488 -24.58 -21.47 -19.38
N ARG A 489 -24.22 -20.19 -19.34
CA ARG A 489 -24.71 -19.14 -20.24
C ARG A 489 -23.56 -18.35 -20.85
N ASP A 490 -23.82 -17.70 -21.99
CA ASP A 490 -22.86 -16.80 -22.64
C ASP A 490 -21.46 -17.41 -22.85
N LEU A 491 -21.42 -18.68 -23.27
CA LEU A 491 -20.18 -19.48 -23.30
C LEU A 491 -19.13 -18.98 -24.30
N ASP A 492 -19.54 -18.26 -25.35
CA ASP A 492 -18.61 -17.58 -26.26
C ASP A 492 -17.93 -16.40 -25.57
N GLN A 493 -18.71 -15.57 -24.87
CA GLN A 493 -18.15 -14.46 -24.09
C GLN A 493 -17.33 -14.95 -22.89
N ALA A 494 -17.71 -16.07 -22.27
CA ALA A 494 -16.92 -16.72 -21.23
C ALA A 494 -15.55 -17.16 -21.77
N LEU A 495 -15.52 -17.80 -22.95
CA LEU A 495 -14.26 -18.21 -23.57
C LEU A 495 -13.36 -17.01 -23.84
N ALA A 496 -13.91 -15.91 -24.38
CA ALA A 496 -13.17 -14.68 -24.63
C ALA A 496 -12.60 -14.05 -23.34
N ASP A 497 -13.37 -14.06 -22.25
CA ASP A 497 -12.90 -13.59 -20.95
C ASP A 497 -11.75 -14.46 -20.42
N CYS A 498 -11.90 -15.78 -20.49
CA CYS A 498 -10.86 -16.72 -20.09
C CYS A 498 -9.56 -16.52 -20.90
N ASP A 499 -9.67 -16.34 -22.22
CA ASP A 499 -8.51 -16.07 -23.07
C ASP A 499 -7.89 -14.69 -22.77
N ALA A 500 -8.70 -13.67 -22.43
CA ALA A 500 -8.19 -12.38 -21.96
C ALA A 500 -7.43 -12.51 -20.64
N ALA A 501 -7.95 -13.27 -19.67
CA ALA A 501 -7.29 -13.54 -18.40
C ALA A 501 -5.92 -14.24 -18.60
N ILE A 502 -5.89 -15.29 -19.42
CA ILE A 502 -4.65 -16.04 -19.73
C ILE A 502 -3.64 -15.17 -20.47
N ARG A 503 -4.08 -14.28 -21.36
CA ARG A 503 -3.19 -13.36 -22.07
C ARG A 503 -2.56 -12.33 -21.13
N LEU A 504 -3.32 -11.83 -20.15
CA LEU A 504 -2.83 -10.87 -19.16
C LEU A 504 -1.90 -11.54 -18.13
N ARG A 505 -2.23 -12.76 -17.69
CA ARG A 505 -1.42 -13.51 -16.73
C ARG A 505 -1.34 -14.99 -17.15
N PRO A 506 -0.33 -15.36 -17.97
CA PRO A 506 -0.15 -16.72 -18.41
C PRO A 506 0.33 -17.62 -17.26
N GLY A 507 0.10 -18.93 -17.39
CA GLY A 507 0.60 -19.92 -16.41
C GLY A 507 -0.19 -20.00 -15.10
N THR A 508 -1.37 -19.38 -15.02
CA THR A 508 -2.26 -19.50 -13.84
C THR A 508 -3.19 -20.70 -14.01
N ALA A 509 -3.07 -21.70 -13.12
CA ALA A 509 -3.85 -22.95 -13.17
C ALA A 509 -5.36 -22.71 -13.15
N ALA A 510 -5.84 -21.83 -12.27
CA ALA A 510 -7.25 -21.48 -12.16
C ALA A 510 -7.85 -20.93 -13.47
N TYR A 511 -7.06 -20.25 -14.31
CA TYR A 511 -7.55 -19.66 -15.56
C TYR A 511 -7.73 -20.72 -16.65
N LEU A 512 -6.81 -21.70 -16.66
CA LEU A 512 -6.92 -22.88 -17.51
C LEU A 512 -8.11 -23.76 -17.07
N ASP A 513 -8.33 -23.92 -15.77
CA ASP A 513 -9.49 -24.64 -15.22
C ASP A 513 -10.83 -24.04 -15.65
N SER A 514 -11.00 -22.72 -15.50
CA SER A 514 -12.20 -22.01 -15.95
C SER A 514 -12.44 -22.19 -17.45
N ARG A 515 -11.38 -22.05 -18.27
CA ARG A 515 -11.49 -22.23 -19.72
C ARG A 515 -11.84 -23.67 -20.09
N ALA A 516 -11.28 -24.64 -19.38
CA ALA A 516 -11.58 -26.06 -19.55
C ALA A 516 -13.06 -26.34 -19.28
N LEU A 517 -13.64 -25.74 -18.23
CA LEU A 517 -15.06 -25.87 -17.94
C LEU A 517 -15.93 -25.28 -19.07
N VAL A 518 -15.59 -24.09 -19.57
CA VAL A 518 -16.31 -23.49 -20.71
C VAL A 518 -16.24 -24.41 -21.94
N ARG A 519 -15.06 -24.93 -22.27
CA ARG A 519 -14.86 -25.86 -23.39
C ARG A 519 -15.64 -27.17 -23.20
N LEU A 520 -15.68 -27.71 -21.99
CA LEU A 520 -16.50 -28.87 -21.65
C LEU A 520 -17.99 -28.61 -21.90
N ARG A 521 -18.51 -27.45 -21.48
CA ARG A 521 -19.90 -27.05 -21.73
C ARG A 521 -20.23 -26.89 -23.20
N ARG A 522 -19.26 -26.43 -24.00
CA ARG A 522 -19.35 -26.33 -25.46
C ARG A 522 -19.18 -27.67 -26.19
N GLY A 523 -18.86 -28.75 -25.49
CA GLY A 523 -18.58 -30.06 -26.09
C GLY A 523 -17.20 -30.19 -26.72
N GLU A 524 -16.29 -29.24 -26.50
CA GLU A 524 -14.91 -29.24 -27.02
C GLU A 524 -13.99 -30.14 -26.15
N LEU A 525 -14.33 -31.43 -26.06
CA LEU A 525 -13.76 -32.36 -25.08
C LEU A 525 -12.23 -32.47 -25.14
N ALA A 526 -11.64 -32.58 -26.34
CA ALA A 526 -10.19 -32.67 -26.50
C ALA A 526 -9.46 -31.43 -25.97
N ARG A 527 -10.02 -30.23 -26.22
CA ARG A 527 -9.45 -28.97 -25.75
C ARG A 527 -9.67 -28.77 -24.25
N ALA A 528 -10.82 -29.18 -23.73
CA ALA A 528 -11.09 -29.17 -22.29
C ALA A 528 -10.10 -30.07 -21.53
N LEU A 529 -9.85 -31.30 -22.02
CA LEU A 529 -8.86 -32.21 -21.44
C LEU A 529 -7.45 -31.63 -21.48
N ALA A 530 -7.06 -30.97 -22.58
CA ALA A 530 -5.76 -30.32 -22.68
C ALA A 530 -5.58 -29.21 -21.63
N ASP A 531 -6.58 -28.35 -21.45
CA ASP A 531 -6.55 -27.29 -20.43
C ASP A 531 -6.55 -27.87 -19.00
N TYR A 532 -7.39 -28.87 -18.71
CA TYR A 532 -7.37 -29.52 -17.39
C TYR A 532 -6.02 -30.19 -17.10
N ASN A 533 -5.38 -30.81 -18.10
CA ASN A 533 -4.06 -31.40 -17.94
C ASN A 533 -3.01 -30.34 -17.63
N ALA A 534 -3.04 -29.20 -18.33
CA ALA A 534 -2.13 -28.09 -18.07
C ALA A 534 -2.37 -27.47 -16.68
N ALA A 535 -3.63 -27.29 -16.27
CA ALA A 535 -3.98 -26.80 -14.94
C ALA A 535 -3.47 -27.75 -13.84
N LEU A 536 -3.72 -29.05 -13.97
CA LEU A 536 -3.30 -30.06 -12.99
C LEU A 536 -1.80 -30.36 -13.00
N ALA A 537 -1.07 -29.97 -14.05
CA ALA A 537 0.39 -29.98 -14.05
C ALA A 537 0.98 -28.87 -13.17
N ILE A 538 0.29 -27.72 -13.08
CA ILE A 538 0.67 -26.58 -12.23
C ILE A 538 0.18 -26.79 -10.80
N GLU A 539 -1.08 -27.20 -10.64
CA GLU A 539 -1.70 -27.48 -9.34
C GLU A 539 -2.22 -28.92 -9.25
N PRO A 540 -1.33 -29.90 -8.97
CA PRO A 540 -1.74 -31.29 -8.78
C PRO A 540 -2.59 -31.50 -7.52
N GLY A 541 -2.94 -30.49 -6.73
CA GLY A 541 -3.78 -30.64 -5.54
C GLY A 541 -5.27 -30.42 -5.79
N ASN A 542 -5.66 -29.94 -6.98
CA ASN A 542 -7.00 -29.39 -7.17
C ASN A 542 -8.07 -30.50 -7.35
N ALA A 543 -8.90 -30.70 -6.33
CA ALA A 543 -9.98 -31.70 -6.35
C ALA A 543 -11.05 -31.38 -7.40
N TRP A 544 -11.40 -30.10 -7.55
CA TRP A 544 -12.39 -29.66 -8.52
C TRP A 544 -11.96 -29.95 -9.96
N SER A 545 -10.75 -29.51 -10.33
CA SER A 545 -10.20 -29.73 -11.67
C SER A 545 -10.14 -31.21 -12.01
N ARG A 546 -9.73 -32.06 -11.07
CA ARG A 546 -9.76 -33.54 -11.26
C ARG A 546 -11.17 -34.06 -11.47
N TYR A 547 -12.11 -33.65 -10.63
CA TYR A 547 -13.48 -34.13 -10.72
C TYR A 547 -14.10 -33.76 -12.07
N VAL A 548 -13.95 -32.51 -12.52
CA VAL A 548 -14.51 -32.08 -13.80
C VAL A 548 -13.73 -32.65 -15.00
N ARG A 549 -12.40 -32.85 -14.87
CA ARG A 549 -11.63 -33.62 -15.86
C ARG A 549 -12.15 -35.06 -15.99
N SER A 550 -12.56 -35.69 -14.89
CA SER A 550 -13.15 -37.03 -14.93
C SER A 550 -14.43 -37.09 -15.78
N ILE A 551 -15.27 -36.05 -15.68
CA ILE A 551 -16.49 -35.92 -16.48
C ILE A 551 -16.12 -35.73 -17.96
N ALA A 552 -15.16 -34.86 -18.25
CA ALA A 552 -14.68 -34.64 -19.61
C ALA A 552 -14.08 -35.91 -20.23
N ALA A 553 -13.25 -36.64 -19.47
CA ALA A 553 -12.60 -37.87 -19.89
C ALA A 553 -13.63 -38.98 -20.17
N ARG A 554 -14.63 -39.13 -19.29
CA ARG A 554 -15.73 -40.09 -19.49
C ARG A 554 -16.53 -39.77 -20.75
N ARG A 555 -16.87 -38.50 -20.99
CA ARG A 555 -17.55 -38.06 -22.22
C ARG A 555 -16.70 -38.28 -23.48
N ALA A 556 -15.38 -38.24 -23.35
CA ALA A 556 -14.44 -38.53 -24.43
C ALA A 556 -14.15 -40.04 -24.62
N GLY A 557 -14.78 -40.91 -23.83
CA GLY A 557 -14.57 -42.37 -23.88
C GLY A 557 -13.34 -42.87 -23.10
N ASN A 558 -12.60 -42.00 -22.42
CA ASN A 558 -11.45 -42.38 -21.60
C ASN A 558 -11.88 -42.76 -20.17
N VAL A 559 -12.51 -43.94 -20.05
CA VAL A 559 -13.13 -44.41 -18.80
C VAL A 559 -12.09 -44.63 -17.69
N ALA A 560 -10.93 -45.22 -18.01
CA ALA A 560 -9.90 -45.50 -17.01
C ALA A 560 -9.35 -44.22 -16.38
N GLN A 561 -9.08 -43.18 -17.18
CA GLN A 561 -8.67 -41.87 -16.66
C GLN A 561 -9.77 -41.25 -15.81
N ALA A 562 -11.02 -41.33 -16.27
CA ALA A 562 -12.15 -40.78 -15.52
C ALA A 562 -12.28 -41.40 -14.13
N ASP A 563 -12.18 -42.72 -14.01
CA ASP A 563 -12.32 -43.40 -12.71
C ASP A 563 -11.17 -43.07 -11.76
N ALA A 564 -9.93 -43.02 -12.27
CA ALA A 564 -8.78 -42.59 -11.48
C ALA A 564 -8.91 -41.14 -10.99
N ASP A 565 -9.32 -40.23 -11.87
CA ASP A 565 -9.50 -38.81 -11.52
C ASP A 565 -10.62 -38.58 -10.53
N LYS A 566 -11.76 -39.26 -10.71
CA LYS A 566 -12.90 -39.17 -9.80
C LYS A 566 -12.53 -39.69 -8.40
N ALA A 567 -11.85 -40.83 -8.32
CA ALA A 567 -11.38 -41.39 -7.05
C ALA A 567 -10.39 -40.45 -6.35
N ALA A 568 -9.42 -39.92 -7.08
CA ALA A 568 -8.45 -38.97 -6.54
C ALA A 568 -9.10 -37.65 -6.08
N ALA A 569 -10.09 -37.14 -6.82
CA ALA A 569 -10.83 -35.94 -6.43
C ALA A 569 -11.60 -36.15 -5.11
N LEU A 570 -12.32 -37.27 -4.98
CA LEU A 570 -13.12 -37.59 -3.79
C LEU A 570 -12.26 -37.90 -2.56
N ALA A 571 -11.03 -38.36 -2.76
CA ALA A 571 -10.06 -38.53 -1.68
C ALA A 571 -9.56 -37.19 -1.12
N ILE A 572 -9.56 -36.12 -1.94
CA ILE A 572 -9.14 -34.77 -1.52
C ILE A 572 -10.33 -33.99 -0.95
N ASP A 573 -11.47 -34.00 -1.63
CA ASP A 573 -12.70 -33.31 -1.22
C ASP A 573 -13.91 -34.23 -1.45
N PRO A 574 -14.44 -34.87 -0.39
CA PRO A 574 -15.61 -35.73 -0.49
C PRO A 574 -16.89 -35.01 -0.97
N ARG A 575 -16.98 -33.68 -0.84
CA ARG A 575 -18.15 -32.87 -1.23
C ARG A 575 -18.07 -32.33 -2.66
N VAL A 576 -16.96 -32.60 -3.38
CA VAL A 576 -16.74 -32.06 -4.74
C VAL A 576 -17.83 -32.49 -5.72
N ALA A 577 -18.35 -33.71 -5.59
CA ALA A 577 -19.41 -34.25 -6.44
C ALA A 577 -20.74 -33.51 -6.23
N ASP A 578 -21.08 -33.19 -4.99
CA ASP A 578 -22.30 -32.44 -4.66
C ASP A 578 -22.22 -31.01 -5.20
N ARG A 579 -21.05 -30.37 -5.07
CA ARG A 579 -20.79 -29.06 -5.68
C ARG A 579 -20.95 -29.11 -7.20
N ALA A 580 -20.37 -30.11 -7.86
CA ALA A 580 -20.49 -30.25 -9.32
C ALA A 580 -21.95 -30.44 -9.75
N LYS A 581 -22.72 -31.25 -9.01
CA LYS A 581 -24.14 -31.46 -9.26
C LYS A 581 -24.97 -30.17 -9.18
N ARG A 582 -24.67 -29.26 -8.24
CA ARG A 582 -25.37 -27.96 -8.14
C ARG A 582 -25.24 -27.11 -9.39
N TYR A 583 -24.14 -27.24 -10.12
CA TYR A 583 -23.95 -26.57 -11.40
C TYR A 583 -24.43 -27.41 -12.60
N GLY A 584 -25.10 -28.56 -12.39
CA GLY A 584 -25.52 -29.43 -13.49
C GLY A 584 -24.36 -30.18 -14.16
N LEU A 585 -23.27 -30.42 -13.42
CA LEU A 585 -22.17 -31.31 -13.80
C LEU A 585 -22.34 -32.65 -13.07
N GLY A 586 -23.40 -33.38 -13.42
CA GLY A 586 -23.64 -34.75 -12.94
C GLY A 586 -22.83 -35.79 -13.73
N SER A 587 -22.52 -36.91 -13.06
CA SER A 587 -21.85 -38.09 -13.62
C SER A 587 -22.65 -38.79 -14.70
#